data_AF-A0A0B7HKI5-F1
#
_entry.id   AF-A0A0B7HKI5-F1
#
_cell.length_a   1.000
_cell.length_b   1.000
_cell.length_c   1.000
_cell.angle_alpha   90.00
_cell.angle_beta   90.00
_cell.angle_gamma   90.00
#
_symmetry.space_group_name_H-M   'P 1'
#
loop_
_entity.id
_entity.type
_entity.pdbx_description
1 polymer ?
#
loop_
_entity_poly.entity_id
_entity_poly.type
_entity_poly.pdbx_seq_one_letter_code
_entity_poly.pdbx_strand_id
1 'polypeptide(L)'
;MKINITTDIRYALFYFFVVVCLGIFLRFAFVFPIPFEYNYRYVLHAHSHTAFLGWMYVLLSSLISREFISIIYEKQYRRLFYATQFSVIGMLFSFLFQGYGAISITFSSLFVILSYCFAYLFLKKWKNDNAKNSISYLFIKMGVIYLVLSSLGIWAIPFSIIKFGKDSAIYNASIAFFLHFQYNGWICSTLIGLFIHKFKWEEHFPKLIKKVFYVFQIAVVGTLVVSWLGIYNYIPYYIIGGLSSFLWLIAIGIISYLYFFRNNQKMYLSTLFLVFFILKICVMIIGIVLGYSNPIFSNPDLLIAYLHLNFLGVISVGLLYFLKVDNLLKIHKFSVFVYLFAFLSTELLIVYKGISVWLNLPFFDGYFQLLAIGSTLFLFPVFSWLMISLKMKKG
;
A
#
# COMPACT_ATOMS: atom_id res chain seq x y z
N MET A 1 -19.41 0.50 22.17
CA MET A 1 -17.98 0.89 22.29
C MET A 1 -17.18 0.32 21.11
N LYS A 2 -16.11 1.01 20.68
CA LYS A 2 -15.18 0.58 19.62
C LYS A 2 -13.79 0.41 20.23
N ILE A 3 -12.95 -0.47 19.67
CA ILE A 3 -11.57 -0.63 20.13
C ILE A 3 -10.84 0.72 19.97
N ASN A 4 -10.19 1.19 21.03
CA ASN A 4 -9.36 2.40 20.96
C ASN A 4 -8.18 2.09 20.02
N ILE A 5 -7.77 3.00 19.13
CA ILE A 5 -6.59 2.75 18.25
C ILE A 5 -5.57 3.88 18.30
N THR A 6 -5.61 4.70 19.35
CA THR A 6 -4.72 5.85 19.52
C THR A 6 -3.25 5.45 19.57
N THR A 7 -2.92 4.39 20.30
CA THR A 7 -1.57 3.80 20.33
C THR A 7 -1.16 3.34 18.93
N ASP A 8 -2.07 2.69 18.21
CA ASP A 8 -1.78 2.05 16.94
C ASP A 8 -1.49 3.08 15.84
N ILE A 9 -2.23 4.20 15.85
CA ILE A 9 -1.99 5.36 14.99
C ILE A 9 -0.60 5.97 15.25
N ARG A 10 -0.17 6.06 16.52
CA ARG A 10 1.16 6.58 16.86
C ARG A 10 2.28 5.71 16.33
N TYR A 11 2.17 4.38 16.48
CA TYR A 11 3.13 3.44 15.91
C TYR A 11 3.19 3.56 14.39
N ALA A 12 2.02 3.57 13.71
CA ALA A 12 1.96 3.72 12.27
C ALA A 12 2.66 5.01 11.80
N LEU A 13 2.33 6.16 12.40
CA LEU A 13 2.94 7.45 12.04
C LEU A 13 4.44 7.52 12.38
N PHE A 14 4.87 6.85 13.45
CA PHE A 14 6.29 6.70 13.75
C PHE A 14 7.01 5.92 12.64
N TYR A 15 6.46 4.79 12.19
CA TYR A 15 7.04 4.08 11.05
C TYR A 15 7.01 4.90 9.78
N PHE A 16 5.95 5.68 9.53
CA PHE A 16 5.91 6.54 8.36
C PHE A 16 7.02 7.60 8.40
N PHE A 17 7.27 8.18 9.57
CA PHE A 17 8.39 9.09 9.78
C PHE A 17 9.74 8.41 9.50
N VAL A 18 9.96 7.22 10.07
CA VAL A 18 11.17 6.42 9.81
C VAL A 18 11.34 6.10 8.32
N VAL A 19 10.26 5.74 7.63
CA VAL A 19 10.25 5.45 6.20
C VAL A 19 10.67 6.67 5.38
N VAL A 20 10.17 7.87 5.74
CA VAL A 20 10.59 9.12 5.11
C VAL A 20 12.08 9.37 5.36
N CYS A 21 12.58 9.20 6.58
CA CYS A 21 14.02 9.35 6.88
C CYS A 21 14.88 8.37 6.07
N LEU A 22 14.50 7.10 5.99
CA LEU A 22 15.21 6.10 5.17
C LEU A 22 15.14 6.44 3.68
N GLY A 23 13.98 6.92 3.19
CA GLY A 23 13.81 7.34 1.80
C GLY A 23 14.70 8.53 1.45
N ILE A 24 14.77 9.52 2.34
CA ILE A 24 15.67 10.68 2.20
C ILE A 24 17.13 10.24 2.17
N PHE A 25 17.53 9.36 3.09
CA PHE A 25 18.89 8.80 3.09
C PHE A 25 19.23 8.12 1.75
N LEU A 26 18.32 7.30 1.21
CA LEU A 26 18.50 6.64 -0.08
C LEU A 26 18.65 7.64 -1.25
N ARG A 27 18.03 8.82 -1.18
CA ARG A 27 18.20 9.86 -2.22
C ARG A 27 19.51 10.63 -2.07
N PHE A 28 19.89 10.99 -0.85
CA PHE A 28 21.15 11.69 -0.60
C PHE A 28 22.39 10.83 -0.86
N ALA A 29 22.27 9.51 -0.80
CA ALA A 29 23.33 8.57 -1.20
C ALA A 29 23.85 8.80 -2.63
N PHE A 30 23.06 9.41 -3.52
CA PHE A 30 23.47 9.76 -4.88
C PHE A 30 23.98 11.20 -5.03
N VAL A 31 23.95 12.00 -3.95
CA VAL A 31 24.32 13.42 -3.98
C VAL A 31 25.62 13.65 -3.22
N PHE A 32 25.79 13.00 -2.07
CA PHE A 32 26.98 13.17 -1.23
C PHE A 32 27.61 11.80 -0.91
N PRO A 33 28.94 11.73 -0.81
CA PRO A 33 29.60 10.57 -0.21
C PRO A 33 29.21 10.49 1.27
N ILE A 34 28.67 9.36 1.69
CA ILE A 34 28.28 9.12 3.08
C ILE A 34 29.52 8.73 3.89
N PRO A 35 29.79 9.34 5.05
CA PRO A 35 31.06 9.21 5.77
C PRO A 35 31.19 7.89 6.59
N PHE A 36 30.35 6.90 6.31
CA PHE A 36 30.36 5.60 6.98
C PHE A 36 29.96 4.48 6.01
N GLU A 37 30.39 3.25 6.30
CA GLU A 37 30.04 2.08 5.49
C GLU A 37 28.57 1.70 5.68
N TYR A 38 27.89 1.44 4.57
CA TYR A 38 26.51 0.96 4.57
C TYR A 38 26.23 0.16 3.30
N ASN A 39 25.20 -0.69 3.33
CA ASN A 39 24.72 -1.38 2.16
C ASN A 39 23.40 -0.76 1.68
N TYR A 40 23.41 -0.17 0.48
CA TYR A 40 22.22 0.47 -0.09
C TYR A 40 21.00 -0.47 -0.14
N ARG A 41 21.20 -1.75 -0.48
CA ARG A 41 20.10 -2.73 -0.56
C ARG A 41 19.51 -3.03 0.82
N TYR A 42 20.33 -3.02 1.87
CA TYR A 42 19.88 -3.28 3.25
C TYR A 42 18.95 -2.16 3.72
N VAL A 43 19.34 -0.90 3.46
CA VAL A 43 18.51 0.26 3.73
C VAL A 43 17.22 0.25 2.90
N LEU A 44 17.30 -0.15 1.63
CA LEU A 44 16.13 -0.31 0.76
C LEU A 44 15.16 -1.38 1.27
N HIS A 45 15.66 -2.51 1.79
CA HIS A 45 14.83 -3.54 2.41
C HIS A 45 14.16 -3.01 3.69
N ALA A 46 14.90 -2.33 4.56
CA ALA A 46 14.36 -1.72 5.77
C ALA A 46 13.28 -0.68 5.43
N HIS A 47 13.52 0.18 4.45
CA HIS A 47 12.58 1.19 3.97
C HIS A 47 11.27 0.55 3.48
N SER A 48 11.37 -0.39 2.53
CA SER A 48 10.20 -1.03 1.91
C SER A 48 9.37 -1.86 2.91
N HIS A 49 10.01 -2.66 3.77
CA HIS A 49 9.29 -3.48 4.77
C HIS A 49 8.64 -2.59 5.83
N THR A 50 9.30 -1.53 6.28
CA THR A 50 8.72 -0.59 7.26
C THR A 50 7.58 0.22 6.66
N ALA A 51 7.67 0.63 5.39
CA ALA A 51 6.59 1.31 4.68
C ALA A 51 5.36 0.42 4.57
N PHE A 52 5.57 -0.82 4.15
CA PHE A 52 4.49 -1.75 3.87
C PHE A 52 3.86 -2.30 5.17
N LEU A 53 4.68 -2.83 6.06
CA LEU A 53 4.25 -3.60 7.24
C LEU A 53 4.12 -2.73 8.49
N GLY A 54 4.91 -1.66 8.60
CA GLY A 54 4.86 -0.70 9.71
C GLY A 54 3.83 0.40 9.51
N TRP A 55 3.88 1.14 8.39
CA TRP A 55 2.92 2.22 8.15
C TRP A 55 1.56 1.69 7.69
N MET A 56 1.50 1.01 6.55
CA MET A 56 0.21 0.69 5.90
C MET A 56 -0.55 -0.42 6.60
N TYR A 57 0.11 -1.57 6.84
CA TYR A 57 -0.54 -2.71 7.48
C TYR A 57 -1.04 -2.35 8.90
N VAL A 58 -0.20 -1.73 9.73
CA VAL A 58 -0.59 -1.38 11.11
C VAL A 58 -1.80 -0.46 11.09
N LEU A 59 -1.79 0.61 10.28
CA LEU A 59 -2.90 1.55 10.29
C LEU A 59 -4.18 0.92 9.73
N LEU A 60 -4.10 0.19 8.61
CA LEU A 60 -5.26 -0.44 7.99
C LEU A 60 -5.88 -1.51 8.89
N SER A 61 -5.07 -2.40 9.45
CA SER A 61 -5.52 -3.45 10.37
C SER A 61 -6.17 -2.85 11.63
N SER A 62 -5.65 -1.72 12.12
CA SER A 62 -6.22 -1.01 13.27
C SER A 62 -7.55 -0.34 12.95
N LEU A 63 -7.67 0.31 11.80
CA LEU A 63 -8.94 0.88 11.33
C LEU A 63 -10.03 -0.18 11.23
N ILE A 64 -9.76 -1.32 10.59
CA ILE A 64 -10.77 -2.38 10.50
C ILE A 64 -11.03 -3.06 11.85
N SER A 65 -10.04 -3.15 12.74
CA SER A 65 -10.24 -3.69 14.09
C SER A 65 -11.17 -2.79 14.91
N ARG A 66 -10.96 -1.47 14.85
CA ARG A 66 -11.83 -0.48 15.51
C ARG A 66 -13.27 -0.56 15.02
N GLU A 67 -13.46 -0.63 13.71
CA GLU A 67 -14.79 -0.59 13.11
C GLU A 67 -15.53 -1.91 13.29
N PHE A 68 -14.83 -3.04 13.20
CA PHE A 68 -15.49 -4.31 12.98
C PHE A 68 -15.14 -5.45 13.93
N ILE A 69 -14.10 -5.34 14.76
CA ILE A 69 -13.88 -6.34 15.83
C ILE A 69 -14.67 -5.90 17.06
N SER A 70 -15.35 -6.87 17.70
CA SER A 70 -16.09 -6.57 18.93
C SER A 70 -15.14 -6.16 20.07
N ILE A 71 -15.55 -5.16 20.86
CA ILE A 71 -14.77 -4.61 21.99
C ILE A 71 -14.37 -5.68 23.01
N ILE A 72 -15.17 -6.75 23.14
CA ILE A 72 -14.89 -7.90 24.02
C ILE A 72 -13.53 -8.56 23.68
N TYR A 73 -13.07 -8.41 22.45
CA TYR A 73 -11.80 -8.98 21.97
C TYR A 73 -10.63 -7.98 21.97
N GLU A 74 -10.77 -6.82 22.62
CA GLU A 74 -9.71 -5.80 22.66
C GLU A 74 -8.40 -6.37 23.24
N LYS A 75 -8.47 -7.19 24.29
CA LYS A 75 -7.26 -7.78 24.92
C LYS A 75 -6.49 -8.69 23.95
N GLN A 76 -7.21 -9.52 23.19
CA GLN A 76 -6.61 -10.39 22.17
C GLN A 76 -6.01 -9.57 21.04
N TYR A 77 -6.73 -8.56 20.57
CA TYR A 77 -6.25 -7.62 19.56
C TYR A 77 -4.97 -6.91 20.02
N ARG A 78 -4.91 -6.40 21.25
CA ARG A 78 -3.71 -5.71 21.78
C ARG A 78 -2.48 -6.60 21.88
N ARG A 79 -2.64 -7.84 22.34
CA ARG A 79 -1.54 -8.81 22.38
C ARG A 79 -0.97 -9.05 21.00
N LEU A 80 -1.86 -9.26 20.02
CA LEU A 80 -1.49 -9.45 18.63
C LEU A 80 -0.80 -8.20 18.07
N PHE A 81 -1.36 -7.02 18.31
CA PHE A 81 -0.79 -5.75 17.89
C PHE A 81 0.65 -5.56 18.39
N TYR A 82 0.91 -5.76 19.69
CA TYR A 82 2.26 -5.60 20.25
C TYR A 82 3.24 -6.66 19.74
N ALA A 83 2.79 -7.91 19.55
CA ALA A 83 3.60 -8.93 18.90
C ALA A 83 3.97 -8.53 17.46
N THR A 84 3.02 -7.93 16.71
CA THR A 84 3.30 -7.38 15.37
C THR A 84 4.32 -6.24 15.45
N GLN A 85 4.20 -5.33 16.44
CA GLN A 85 5.18 -4.25 16.61
C GLN A 85 6.58 -4.78 16.89
N PHE A 86 6.71 -5.77 17.77
CA PHE A 86 7.97 -6.45 18.04
C PHE A 86 8.58 -7.02 16.75
N SER A 87 7.75 -7.65 15.90
CA SER A 87 8.17 -8.17 14.60
C SER A 87 8.65 -7.08 13.64
N VAL A 88 7.91 -5.97 13.51
CA VAL A 88 8.23 -4.87 12.58
C VAL A 88 9.50 -4.13 13.03
N ILE A 89 9.65 -3.86 14.33
CA ILE A 89 10.87 -3.24 14.87
C ILE A 89 12.07 -4.17 14.68
N GLY A 90 11.88 -5.47 14.94
CA GLY A 90 12.90 -6.49 14.66
C GLY A 90 13.35 -6.47 13.20
N MET A 91 12.41 -6.42 12.26
CA MET A 91 12.70 -6.26 10.82
C MET A 91 13.44 -4.95 10.52
N LEU A 92 12.96 -3.81 11.03
CA LEU A 92 13.56 -2.50 10.77
C LEU A 92 15.06 -2.50 11.07
N PHE A 93 15.46 -2.97 12.25
CA PHE A 93 16.87 -3.00 12.63
C PHE A 93 17.63 -4.11 11.92
N SER A 94 17.11 -5.35 11.91
CA SER A 94 17.84 -6.47 11.30
C SER A 94 18.06 -6.28 9.79
N PHE A 95 17.11 -5.71 9.04
CA PHE A 95 17.34 -5.42 7.62
C PHE A 95 18.46 -4.41 7.39
N LEU A 96 18.62 -3.39 8.25
CA LEU A 96 19.69 -2.41 8.13
C LEU A 96 21.09 -3.03 8.29
N PHE A 97 21.23 -4.03 9.16
CA PHE A 97 22.53 -4.63 9.48
C PHE A 97 22.90 -5.85 8.63
N GLN A 98 21.93 -6.67 8.23
CA GLN A 98 22.21 -7.95 7.56
C GLN A 98 21.37 -8.22 6.30
N GLY A 99 20.53 -7.26 5.86
CA GLY A 99 19.65 -7.48 4.71
C GLY A 99 18.78 -8.72 4.88
N TYR A 100 18.76 -9.63 3.91
CA TYR A 100 18.10 -10.94 4.01
C TYR A 100 18.95 -12.00 4.76
N GLY A 101 19.37 -11.68 5.99
CA GLY A 101 20.01 -12.63 6.89
C GLY A 101 19.02 -13.41 7.77
N ALA A 102 19.51 -14.32 8.61
CA ALA A 102 18.66 -15.20 9.42
C ALA A 102 17.69 -14.44 10.34
N ILE A 103 18.18 -13.43 11.08
CA ILE A 103 17.36 -12.66 12.04
C ILE A 103 16.18 -11.91 11.36
N SER A 104 16.43 -11.23 10.25
CA SER A 104 15.41 -10.49 9.48
C SER A 104 14.42 -11.46 8.83
N ILE A 105 14.87 -12.62 8.35
CA ILE A 105 13.98 -13.69 7.87
C ILE A 105 13.10 -14.20 9.02
N THR A 106 13.66 -14.46 10.21
CA THR A 106 12.89 -14.89 11.38
C THR A 106 11.80 -13.88 11.74
N PHE A 107 12.13 -12.58 11.80
CA PHE A 107 11.12 -11.55 12.07
C PHE A 107 10.11 -11.37 10.93
N SER A 108 10.52 -11.58 9.67
CA SER A 108 9.60 -11.56 8.53
C SER A 108 8.63 -12.75 8.58
N SER A 109 9.11 -13.94 8.91
CA SER A 109 8.29 -15.14 9.10
C SER A 109 7.35 -15.01 10.30
N LEU A 110 7.84 -14.45 11.42
CA LEU A 110 7.00 -14.14 12.58
C LEU A 110 5.86 -13.20 12.19
N PHE A 111 6.15 -12.15 11.40
CA PHE A 111 5.12 -11.24 10.91
C PHE A 111 4.06 -11.96 10.08
N VAL A 112 4.47 -12.85 9.16
CA VAL A 112 3.54 -13.65 8.36
C VAL A 112 2.61 -14.49 9.25
N ILE A 113 3.15 -15.18 10.26
CA ILE A 113 2.34 -15.96 11.21
C ILE A 113 1.36 -15.06 11.98
N LEU A 114 1.82 -13.91 12.47
CA LEU A 114 0.96 -12.95 13.15
C LEU A 114 -0.13 -12.40 12.22
N SER A 115 0.15 -12.24 10.92
CA SER A 115 -0.86 -11.84 9.94
C SER A 115 -1.96 -12.89 9.77
N TYR A 116 -1.64 -14.18 9.92
CA TYR A 116 -2.64 -15.26 9.96
C TYR A 116 -3.46 -15.24 11.24
N CYS A 117 -2.83 -14.98 12.39
CA CYS A 117 -3.54 -14.76 13.65
C CYS A 117 -4.50 -13.57 13.55
N PHE A 118 -4.09 -12.49 12.87
CA PHE A 118 -4.94 -11.34 12.57
C PHE A 118 -6.13 -11.72 11.69
N ALA A 119 -5.88 -12.43 10.58
CA ALA A 119 -6.93 -12.90 9.70
C ALA A 119 -7.96 -13.77 10.45
N TYR A 120 -7.48 -14.70 11.27
CA TYR A 120 -8.33 -15.53 12.11
C TYR A 120 -9.16 -14.71 13.10
N LEU A 121 -8.51 -13.77 13.82
CA LEU A 121 -9.19 -12.90 14.78
C LEU A 121 -10.30 -12.11 14.09
N PHE A 122 -9.99 -11.47 12.96
CA PHE A 122 -10.95 -10.69 12.19
C PHE A 122 -12.13 -11.53 11.70
N LEU A 123 -11.87 -12.68 11.06
CA LEU A 123 -12.91 -13.53 10.46
C LEU A 123 -13.81 -14.18 11.50
N LYS A 124 -13.26 -14.56 12.66
CA LYS A 124 -14.03 -15.25 13.72
C LYS A 124 -14.70 -14.29 14.69
N LYS A 125 -14.09 -13.14 14.98
CA LYS A 125 -14.49 -12.23 16.08
C LYS A 125 -15.11 -10.92 15.59
N TRP A 126 -15.63 -10.94 14.37
CA TRP A 126 -16.41 -9.87 13.77
C TRP A 126 -17.61 -9.46 14.63
N LYS A 127 -17.90 -8.16 14.63
CA LYS A 127 -18.96 -7.53 15.39
C LYS A 127 -20.30 -7.67 14.68
N ASN A 128 -21.25 -8.33 15.34
CA ASN A 128 -22.67 -8.42 14.99
C ASN A 128 -22.97 -9.36 13.79
N ASP A 129 -23.83 -10.36 13.99
CA ASP A 129 -24.17 -11.33 12.93
C ASP A 129 -24.90 -10.67 11.74
N ASN A 130 -25.69 -9.62 11.98
CA ASN A 130 -26.38 -8.87 10.92
C ASN A 130 -25.41 -8.12 9.99
N ALA A 131 -24.20 -7.75 10.46
CA ALA A 131 -23.21 -7.04 9.65
C ALA A 131 -22.39 -7.98 8.73
N LYS A 132 -22.43 -9.30 8.96
CA LYS A 132 -21.74 -10.29 8.11
C LYS A 132 -22.30 -10.40 6.69
N ASN A 133 -23.52 -9.90 6.48
CA ASN A 133 -24.16 -9.89 5.16
C ASN A 133 -23.95 -8.56 4.40
N SER A 134 -23.27 -7.59 5.01
CA SER A 134 -22.93 -6.33 4.34
C SER A 134 -21.90 -6.57 3.23
N ILE A 135 -22.05 -5.85 2.12
CA ILE A 135 -21.15 -5.95 0.97
C ILE A 135 -19.81 -5.27 1.30
N SER A 136 -19.83 -4.20 2.10
CA SER A 136 -18.63 -3.58 2.67
C SER A 136 -17.78 -4.60 3.43
N TYR A 137 -18.41 -5.46 4.24
CA TYR A 137 -17.70 -6.55 4.90
C TYR A 137 -17.12 -7.54 3.90
N LEU A 138 -17.85 -7.92 2.85
CA LEU A 138 -17.32 -8.85 1.84
C LEU A 138 -16.05 -8.31 1.18
N PHE A 139 -15.98 -7.01 0.88
CA PHE A 139 -14.75 -6.35 0.40
C PHE A 139 -13.58 -6.50 1.37
N ILE A 140 -13.80 -6.21 2.65
CA ILE A 140 -12.75 -6.29 3.68
C ILE A 140 -12.36 -7.76 3.94
N LYS A 141 -13.33 -8.66 3.98
CA LYS A 141 -13.13 -10.11 4.10
C LYS A 141 -12.25 -10.62 2.95
N MET A 142 -12.56 -10.25 1.71
CA MET A 142 -11.71 -10.58 0.56
C MET A 142 -10.33 -9.97 0.68
N GLY A 143 -10.22 -8.72 1.14
CA GLY A 143 -8.94 -8.12 1.50
C GLY A 143 -8.13 -9.01 2.44
N VAL A 144 -8.71 -9.40 3.59
CA VAL A 144 -8.05 -10.26 4.58
C VAL A 144 -7.69 -11.63 3.98
N ILE A 145 -8.51 -12.19 3.10
CA ILE A 145 -8.18 -13.42 2.37
C ILE A 145 -6.97 -13.19 1.46
N TYR A 146 -6.89 -12.07 0.75
CA TYR A 146 -5.72 -11.75 -0.07
C TYR A 146 -4.45 -11.50 0.74
N LEU A 147 -4.56 -10.99 1.97
CA LEU A 147 -3.43 -10.90 2.90
C LEU A 147 -2.83 -12.28 3.19
N VAL A 148 -3.70 -13.29 3.39
CA VAL A 148 -3.24 -14.67 3.57
C VAL A 148 -2.76 -15.26 2.25
N LEU A 149 -3.48 -15.04 1.15
CA LEU A 149 -3.11 -15.56 -0.16
C LEU A 149 -1.74 -15.05 -0.63
N SER A 150 -1.47 -13.75 -0.46
CA SER A 150 -0.22 -13.11 -0.89
C SER A 150 1.02 -13.78 -0.28
N SER A 151 0.89 -14.32 0.94
CA SER A 151 1.98 -15.01 1.63
C SER A 151 2.46 -16.28 0.91
N LEU A 152 1.66 -16.88 0.02
CA LEU A 152 2.12 -17.97 -0.84
C LEU A 152 3.32 -17.53 -1.70
N GLY A 153 3.34 -16.27 -2.15
CA GLY A 153 4.49 -15.70 -2.85
C GLY A 153 5.74 -15.65 -1.96
N ILE A 154 5.61 -15.29 -0.69
CA ILE A 154 6.73 -15.29 0.27
C ILE A 154 7.26 -16.71 0.48
N TRP A 155 6.37 -17.68 0.73
CA TRP A 155 6.78 -19.07 0.93
C TRP A 155 7.39 -19.71 -0.32
N ALA A 156 6.98 -19.26 -1.51
CA ALA A 156 7.56 -19.70 -2.77
C ALA A 156 8.98 -19.17 -3.00
N ILE A 157 9.39 -18.05 -2.38
CA ILE A 157 10.72 -17.45 -2.62
C ILE A 157 11.86 -18.40 -2.25
N PRO A 158 11.97 -18.96 -1.02
CA PRO A 158 13.04 -19.91 -0.70
C PRO A 158 13.08 -21.13 -1.62
N PHE A 159 11.91 -21.68 -1.94
CA PHE A 159 11.77 -22.79 -2.88
C PHE A 159 12.30 -22.41 -4.27
N SER A 160 11.93 -21.22 -4.76
CA SER A 160 12.35 -20.72 -6.07
C SER A 160 13.86 -20.52 -6.17
N ILE A 161 14.49 -20.02 -5.10
CA ILE A 161 15.95 -19.85 -5.03
C ILE A 161 16.65 -21.20 -5.11
N ILE A 162 16.19 -22.20 -4.34
CA ILE A 162 16.83 -23.52 -4.27
C ILE A 162 16.66 -24.29 -5.59
N LYS A 163 15.49 -24.20 -6.23
CA LYS A 163 15.17 -24.99 -7.43
C LYS A 163 15.54 -24.32 -8.74
N PHE A 164 15.38 -23.00 -8.84
CA PHE A 164 15.49 -22.26 -10.10
C PHE A 164 16.56 -21.16 -10.06
N GLY A 165 17.16 -20.90 -8.90
CA GLY A 165 18.12 -19.83 -8.70
C GLY A 165 17.46 -18.49 -8.35
N LYS A 166 18.25 -17.64 -7.71
CA LYS A 166 17.87 -16.25 -7.43
C LYS A 166 17.69 -15.49 -8.74
N ASP A 167 16.75 -14.54 -8.75
CA ASP A 167 16.43 -13.70 -9.92
C ASP A 167 15.87 -14.47 -11.13
N SER A 168 15.56 -15.76 -10.97
CA SER A 168 14.83 -16.55 -11.96
C SER A 168 13.41 -16.03 -12.19
N ALA A 169 12.79 -16.43 -13.31
CA ALA A 169 11.43 -16.02 -13.64
C ALA A 169 10.42 -16.38 -12.52
N ILE A 170 10.53 -17.57 -11.94
CA ILE A 170 9.66 -18.03 -10.85
C ILE A 170 9.92 -17.24 -9.56
N TYR A 171 11.17 -16.89 -9.26
CA TYR A 171 11.51 -16.02 -8.14
C TYR A 171 10.88 -14.63 -8.29
N ASN A 172 11.06 -14.00 -9.45
CA ASN A 172 10.47 -12.68 -9.73
C ASN A 172 8.93 -12.73 -9.73
N ALA A 173 8.35 -13.82 -10.26
CA ALA A 173 6.90 -14.01 -10.29
C ALA A 173 6.33 -14.20 -8.88
N SER A 174 7.07 -14.83 -7.97
CA SER A 174 6.70 -15.00 -6.55
C SER A 174 6.68 -13.66 -5.81
N ILE A 175 7.67 -12.79 -6.07
CA ILE A 175 7.69 -11.42 -5.53
C ILE A 175 6.52 -10.60 -6.09
N ALA A 176 6.32 -10.64 -7.42
CA ALA A 176 5.22 -9.94 -8.08
C ALA A 176 3.85 -10.40 -7.55
N PHE A 177 3.67 -11.71 -7.36
CA PHE A 177 2.45 -12.29 -6.77
C PHE A 177 2.20 -11.76 -5.35
N PHE A 178 3.23 -11.79 -4.49
CA PHE A 178 3.13 -11.25 -3.14
C PHE A 178 2.71 -9.78 -3.18
N LEU A 179 3.45 -8.94 -3.91
CA LEU A 179 3.18 -7.51 -3.96
C LEU A 179 1.78 -7.21 -4.51
N HIS A 180 1.40 -7.83 -5.63
CA HIS A 180 0.10 -7.64 -6.27
C HIS A 180 -1.06 -7.87 -5.30
N PHE A 181 -1.12 -9.05 -4.69
CA PHE A 181 -2.21 -9.36 -3.75
C PHE A 181 -2.13 -8.54 -2.47
N GLN A 182 -0.97 -7.99 -2.14
CA GLN A 182 -0.83 -7.20 -0.94
C GLN A 182 -1.33 -5.75 -1.11
N TYR A 183 -0.95 -5.04 -2.18
CA TYR A 183 -1.45 -3.67 -2.38
C TYR A 183 -2.76 -3.60 -3.16
N ASN A 184 -2.98 -4.45 -4.18
CA ASN A 184 -4.26 -4.48 -4.93
C ASN A 184 -5.34 -5.30 -4.23
N GLY A 185 -4.96 -6.46 -3.69
CA GLY A 185 -5.87 -7.33 -2.97
C GLY A 185 -6.17 -6.80 -1.57
N TRP A 186 -5.25 -7.02 -0.63
CA TRP A 186 -5.41 -6.73 0.78
C TRP A 186 -5.76 -5.27 1.04
N ILE A 187 -4.91 -4.32 0.61
CA ILE A 187 -5.10 -2.91 0.97
C ILE A 187 -6.23 -2.26 0.17
N CYS A 188 -6.18 -2.29 -1.16
CA CYS A 188 -7.19 -1.61 -1.99
C CYS A 188 -8.61 -2.18 -1.80
N SER A 189 -8.80 -3.50 -1.71
CA SER A 189 -10.14 -4.06 -1.43
C SER A 189 -10.67 -3.61 -0.07
N THR A 190 -9.82 -3.60 0.95
CA THR A 190 -10.19 -3.16 2.31
C THR A 190 -10.54 -1.68 2.35
N LEU A 191 -9.74 -0.82 1.73
CA LEU A 191 -10.01 0.63 1.67
C LEU A 191 -11.33 0.92 0.95
N ILE A 192 -11.63 0.22 -0.15
CA ILE A 192 -12.92 0.36 -0.85
C ILE A 192 -14.07 -0.15 0.02
N GLY A 193 -13.91 -1.26 0.73
CA GLY A 193 -14.90 -1.75 1.70
C GLY A 193 -15.20 -0.73 2.80
N LEU A 194 -14.17 -0.13 3.38
CA LEU A 194 -14.32 0.97 4.35
C LEU A 194 -15.00 2.20 3.73
N PHE A 195 -14.72 2.49 2.45
CA PHE A 195 -15.27 3.65 1.74
C PHE A 195 -16.77 3.48 1.50
N ILE A 196 -17.18 2.31 1.02
CA ILE A 196 -18.59 1.93 0.83
C ILE A 196 -19.32 1.96 2.17
N HIS A 197 -18.71 1.42 3.23
CA HIS A 197 -19.29 1.43 4.58
C HIS A 197 -19.54 2.86 5.08
N LYS A 198 -18.56 3.76 4.89
CA LYS A 198 -18.65 5.14 5.37
C LYS A 198 -19.82 5.90 4.76
N PHE A 199 -20.10 5.71 3.47
CA PHE A 199 -21.21 6.36 2.77
C PHE A 199 -22.51 5.56 2.82
N LYS A 200 -22.53 4.37 3.44
CA LYS A 200 -23.70 3.51 3.54
C LYS A 200 -24.37 3.21 2.19
N TRP A 201 -23.57 3.15 1.12
CA TRP A 201 -24.14 2.93 -0.23
C TRP A 201 -24.74 1.55 -0.41
N GLU A 202 -24.32 0.57 0.39
CA GLU A 202 -24.94 -0.75 0.38
C GLU A 202 -26.38 -0.75 0.91
N GLU A 203 -26.76 0.22 1.76
CA GLU A 203 -28.15 0.38 2.23
C GLU A 203 -29.02 1.01 1.11
N HIS A 204 -28.45 1.95 0.35
CA HIS A 204 -29.17 2.70 -0.69
C HIS A 204 -29.17 2.00 -2.06
N PHE A 205 -28.08 1.28 -2.39
CA PHE A 205 -27.83 0.68 -3.69
C PHE A 205 -27.30 -0.77 -3.59
N PRO A 206 -27.96 -1.69 -2.83
CA PRO A 206 -27.41 -3.01 -2.52
C PRO A 206 -27.07 -3.85 -3.76
N LYS A 207 -27.96 -3.88 -4.76
CA LYS A 207 -27.74 -4.66 -5.99
C LYS A 207 -26.55 -4.13 -6.80
N LEU A 208 -26.39 -2.81 -6.89
CA LEU A 208 -25.29 -2.18 -7.62
C LEU A 208 -23.96 -2.44 -6.92
N ILE A 209 -23.89 -2.19 -5.61
CA ILE A 209 -22.67 -2.41 -4.82
C ILE A 209 -22.26 -3.89 -4.84
N LYS A 210 -23.21 -4.82 -4.87
CA LYS A 210 -22.91 -6.26 -5.00
C LYS A 210 -22.31 -6.60 -6.37
N LYS A 211 -22.79 -5.98 -7.46
CA LYS A 211 -22.16 -6.13 -8.79
C LYS A 211 -20.74 -5.54 -8.80
N VAL A 212 -20.57 -4.33 -8.24
CA VAL A 212 -19.27 -3.67 -8.10
C VAL A 212 -18.30 -4.55 -7.31
N PHE A 213 -18.77 -5.23 -6.25
CA PHE A 213 -17.97 -6.22 -5.52
C PHE A 213 -17.42 -7.31 -6.45
N TYR A 214 -18.28 -8.05 -7.16
CA TYR A 214 -17.79 -9.13 -8.04
C TYR A 214 -16.85 -8.61 -9.12
N VAL A 215 -17.20 -7.50 -9.78
CA VAL A 215 -16.36 -6.91 -10.84
C VAL A 215 -14.99 -6.51 -10.29
N PHE A 216 -14.95 -5.86 -9.11
CA PHE A 216 -13.70 -5.46 -8.47
C PHE A 216 -12.84 -6.67 -8.10
N GLN A 217 -13.43 -7.72 -7.51
CA GLN A 217 -12.67 -8.91 -7.09
C GLN A 217 -12.12 -9.70 -8.28
N ILE A 218 -12.93 -9.87 -9.33
CA ILE A 218 -12.49 -10.49 -10.60
C ILE A 218 -11.34 -9.68 -11.21
N ALA A 219 -11.47 -8.34 -11.23
CA ALA A 219 -10.44 -7.46 -11.74
C ALA A 219 -9.13 -7.57 -10.95
N VAL A 220 -9.18 -7.60 -9.61
CA VAL A 220 -7.99 -7.79 -8.77
C VAL A 220 -7.30 -9.11 -9.10
N VAL A 221 -8.02 -10.23 -9.18
CA VAL A 221 -7.40 -11.52 -9.50
C VAL A 221 -6.82 -11.52 -10.91
N GLY A 222 -7.60 -11.06 -11.89
CA GLY A 222 -7.18 -11.08 -13.30
C GLY A 222 -6.03 -10.12 -13.60
N THR A 223 -5.91 -9.00 -12.90
CA THR A 223 -4.78 -8.06 -13.07
C THR A 223 -3.45 -8.59 -12.54
N LEU A 224 -3.41 -9.75 -11.87
CA LEU A 224 -2.15 -10.40 -11.49
C LEU A 224 -1.24 -10.63 -12.69
N VAL A 225 -1.82 -11.02 -13.84
CA VAL A 225 -1.04 -11.30 -15.05
C VAL A 225 -0.30 -10.06 -15.56
N VAL A 226 -0.77 -8.86 -15.22
CA VAL A 226 -0.10 -7.60 -15.55
C VAL A 226 1.24 -7.51 -14.81
N SER A 227 1.29 -7.92 -13.54
CA SER A 227 2.53 -7.99 -12.76
C SER A 227 3.50 -9.06 -13.29
N TRP A 228 3.01 -9.99 -14.09
CA TRP A 228 3.81 -11.03 -14.74
C TRP A 228 4.18 -10.71 -16.19
N LEU A 229 3.59 -9.69 -16.83
CA LEU A 229 3.92 -9.33 -18.21
C LEU A 229 5.41 -9.02 -18.41
N GLY A 230 6.02 -8.33 -17.44
CA GLY A 230 7.46 -8.05 -17.43
C GLY A 230 8.36 -9.27 -17.27
N ILE A 231 7.80 -10.43 -16.93
CA ILE A 231 8.51 -11.68 -16.66
C ILE A 231 8.23 -12.69 -17.78
N TYR A 232 6.96 -12.84 -18.11
CA TYR A 232 6.39 -13.79 -19.04
C TYR A 232 5.63 -13.00 -20.10
N ASN A 233 6.31 -12.67 -21.19
CA ASN A 233 5.78 -11.87 -22.29
C ASN A 233 4.81 -12.68 -23.18
N TYR A 234 3.72 -13.18 -22.61
CA TYR A 234 2.76 -14.04 -23.29
C TYR A 234 1.51 -13.28 -23.73
N ILE A 235 1.06 -13.50 -24.98
CA ILE A 235 -0.13 -12.85 -25.56
C ILE A 235 -1.39 -12.98 -24.68
N PRO A 236 -1.72 -14.15 -24.09
CA PRO A 236 -2.89 -14.26 -23.21
C PRO A 236 -2.87 -13.30 -22.01
N TYR A 237 -1.68 -12.93 -21.52
CA TYR A 237 -1.55 -12.03 -20.37
C TYR A 237 -1.94 -10.59 -20.73
N TYR A 238 -1.68 -10.16 -21.96
CA TYR A 238 -2.13 -8.86 -22.45
C TYR A 238 -3.67 -8.79 -22.50
N ILE A 239 -4.31 -9.85 -22.99
CA ILE A 239 -5.77 -9.90 -23.12
C ILE A 239 -6.43 -9.94 -21.74
N ILE A 240 -6.00 -10.87 -20.89
CA ILE A 240 -6.57 -11.04 -19.53
C ILE A 240 -6.28 -9.78 -18.69
N GLY A 241 -5.06 -9.26 -18.77
CA GLY A 241 -4.65 -8.06 -18.05
C GLY A 241 -5.44 -6.83 -18.50
N GLY A 242 -5.61 -6.63 -19.81
CA GLY A 242 -6.38 -5.52 -20.39
C GLY A 242 -7.85 -5.56 -19.98
N LEU A 243 -8.51 -6.71 -20.16
CA LEU A 243 -9.91 -6.91 -19.75
C LEU A 243 -10.09 -6.67 -18.25
N SER A 244 -9.21 -7.24 -17.43
CA SER A 244 -9.30 -7.12 -15.97
C SER A 244 -9.06 -5.68 -15.50
N SER A 245 -8.12 -4.96 -16.13
CA SER A 245 -7.86 -3.54 -15.84
C SER A 245 -9.05 -2.66 -16.22
N PHE A 246 -9.70 -2.95 -17.34
CA PHE A 246 -10.91 -2.25 -17.76
C PHE A 246 -12.10 -2.52 -16.81
N LEU A 247 -12.30 -3.78 -16.39
CA LEU A 247 -13.28 -4.12 -15.35
C LEU A 247 -12.99 -3.35 -14.05
N TRP A 248 -11.72 -3.19 -13.69
CA TRP A 248 -11.37 -2.42 -12.50
C TRP A 248 -11.73 -0.95 -12.64
N LEU A 249 -11.46 -0.37 -13.82
CA LEU A 249 -11.81 1.01 -14.14
C LEU A 249 -13.33 1.21 -14.08
N ILE A 250 -14.13 0.26 -14.56
CA ILE A 250 -15.60 0.30 -14.42
C ILE A 250 -16.02 0.30 -12.95
N ALA A 251 -15.47 -0.60 -12.13
CA ALA A 251 -15.81 -0.67 -10.71
C ALA A 251 -15.51 0.63 -9.96
N ILE A 252 -14.31 1.19 -10.16
CA ILE A 252 -13.90 2.47 -9.57
C ILE A 252 -14.66 3.66 -10.19
N GLY A 253 -15.00 3.59 -11.48
CA GLY A 253 -15.81 4.59 -12.15
C GLY A 253 -17.22 4.69 -11.56
N ILE A 254 -17.86 3.55 -11.27
CA ILE A 254 -19.15 3.50 -10.58
C ILE A 254 -19.05 4.07 -9.17
N ILE A 255 -18.02 3.67 -8.40
CA ILE A 255 -17.76 4.22 -7.06
C ILE A 255 -17.56 5.74 -7.11
N SER A 256 -16.82 6.22 -8.10
CA SER A 256 -16.58 7.66 -8.30
C SER A 256 -17.85 8.39 -8.72
N TYR A 257 -18.66 7.81 -9.58
CA TYR A 257 -19.97 8.35 -9.94
C TYR A 257 -20.88 8.51 -8.71
N LEU A 258 -20.97 7.47 -7.86
CA LEU A 258 -21.73 7.54 -6.61
C LEU A 258 -21.19 8.64 -5.68
N TYR A 259 -19.87 8.76 -5.57
CA TYR A 259 -19.23 9.80 -4.76
C TYR A 259 -19.50 11.23 -5.27
N PHE A 260 -19.36 11.47 -6.57
CA PHE A 260 -19.46 12.83 -7.12
C PHE A 260 -20.91 13.28 -7.35
N PHE A 261 -21.83 12.37 -7.68
CA PHE A 261 -23.18 12.73 -8.12
C PHE A 261 -24.29 12.28 -7.16
N ARG A 262 -24.02 11.30 -6.28
CA ARG A 262 -25.03 10.77 -5.33
C ARG A 262 -24.69 11.06 -3.86
N ASN A 263 -23.59 11.76 -3.60
CA ASN A 263 -23.18 12.14 -2.26
C ASN A 263 -22.92 13.65 -2.14
N ASN A 264 -23.47 14.23 -1.08
CA ASN A 264 -23.41 15.68 -0.84
C ASN A 264 -22.16 16.08 -0.05
N GLN A 265 -21.58 15.16 0.73
CA GLN A 265 -20.44 15.46 1.59
C GLN A 265 -19.13 15.03 0.93
N LYS A 266 -18.53 15.94 0.17
CA LYS A 266 -17.25 15.71 -0.50
C LYS A 266 -16.10 16.25 0.35
N MET A 267 -15.07 15.44 0.54
CA MET A 267 -13.83 15.86 1.19
C MET A 267 -12.67 15.79 0.20
N TYR A 268 -11.72 16.71 0.31
CA TYR A 268 -10.59 16.74 -0.61
C TYR A 268 -9.76 15.44 -0.58
N LEU A 269 -9.57 14.81 0.59
CA LEU A 269 -8.85 13.53 0.70
C LEU A 269 -9.58 12.37 0.01
N SER A 270 -10.91 12.28 0.13
CA SER A 270 -11.68 11.24 -0.57
C SER A 270 -11.70 11.46 -2.09
N THR A 271 -11.76 12.73 -2.52
CA THR A 271 -11.64 13.09 -3.94
C THR A 271 -10.27 12.68 -4.49
N LEU A 272 -9.18 13.04 -3.79
CA LEU A 272 -7.81 12.69 -4.18
C LEU A 272 -7.59 11.17 -4.18
N PHE A 273 -8.11 10.46 -3.18
CA PHE A 273 -8.05 9.00 -3.11
C PHE A 273 -8.62 8.37 -4.39
N LEU A 274 -9.82 8.79 -4.83
CA LEU A 274 -10.45 8.26 -6.04
C LEU A 274 -9.71 8.68 -7.31
N VAL A 275 -9.25 9.94 -7.40
CA VAL A 275 -8.47 10.43 -8.55
C VAL A 275 -7.18 9.65 -8.71
N PHE A 276 -6.41 9.45 -7.63
CA PHE A 276 -5.19 8.64 -7.70
C PHE A 276 -5.49 7.17 -7.97
N PHE A 277 -6.62 6.64 -7.51
CA PHE A 277 -7.02 5.26 -7.82
C PHE A 277 -7.29 5.11 -9.33
N ILE A 278 -8.04 6.04 -9.93
CA ILE A 278 -8.27 6.07 -11.38
C ILE A 278 -6.94 6.22 -12.11
N LEU A 279 -6.09 7.17 -11.71
CA LEU A 279 -4.78 7.40 -12.33
C LEU A 279 -3.92 6.13 -12.29
N LYS A 280 -3.86 5.44 -11.15
CA LYS A 280 -3.18 4.14 -11.00
C LYS A 280 -3.68 3.14 -12.04
N ILE A 281 -5.00 2.99 -12.21
CA ILE A 281 -5.56 2.04 -13.19
C ILE A 281 -5.20 2.48 -14.62
N CYS A 282 -5.28 3.78 -14.93
CA CYS A 282 -4.88 4.29 -16.24
C CYS A 282 -3.40 4.01 -16.54
N VAL A 283 -2.50 4.25 -15.59
CA VAL A 283 -1.06 3.93 -15.75
C VAL A 283 -0.85 2.42 -15.93
N MET A 284 -1.59 1.58 -15.21
CA MET A 284 -1.55 0.14 -15.41
C MET A 284 -2.02 -0.28 -16.81
N ILE A 285 -3.07 0.34 -17.34
CA ILE A 285 -3.55 0.11 -18.72
C ILE A 285 -2.48 0.49 -19.74
N ILE A 286 -1.79 1.62 -19.53
CA ILE A 286 -0.66 2.05 -20.38
C ILE A 286 0.43 0.98 -20.39
N GLY A 287 0.76 0.41 -19.22
CA GLY A 287 1.74 -0.67 -19.10
C GLY A 287 1.39 -1.95 -19.87
N ILE A 288 0.12 -2.16 -20.23
CA ILE A 288 -0.36 -3.34 -20.97
C ILE A 288 -0.37 -3.07 -22.49
N VAL A 289 -0.20 -1.83 -22.95
CA VAL A 289 -0.26 -1.55 -24.38
C VAL A 289 0.93 -2.24 -25.08
N LEU A 290 0.61 -3.05 -26.10
CA LEU A 290 1.60 -3.75 -26.91
C LEU A 290 2.59 -2.74 -27.50
N GLY A 291 3.88 -3.05 -27.39
CA GLY A 291 4.98 -2.17 -27.80
C GLY A 291 5.53 -1.29 -26.67
N TYR A 292 4.73 -0.98 -25.64
CA TYR A 292 5.18 -0.19 -24.48
C TYR A 292 5.48 -1.02 -23.24
N SER A 293 4.95 -2.24 -23.15
CA SER A 293 5.15 -3.13 -21.99
C SER A 293 6.63 -3.42 -21.68
N ASN A 294 7.39 -3.94 -22.65
CA ASN A 294 8.79 -4.30 -22.47
C ASN A 294 9.67 -3.14 -21.95
N PRO A 295 9.66 -1.94 -22.55
CA PRO A 295 10.46 -0.82 -22.03
C PRO A 295 9.97 -0.31 -20.67
N ILE A 296 8.67 -0.41 -20.36
CA ILE A 296 8.14 -0.01 -19.04
C ILE A 296 8.58 -1.01 -17.96
N PHE A 297 8.37 -2.30 -18.17
CA PHE A 297 8.64 -3.33 -17.16
C PHE A 297 10.12 -3.63 -16.96
N SER A 298 10.98 -3.32 -17.94
CA SER A 298 12.44 -3.43 -17.77
C SER A 298 13.05 -2.19 -17.08
N ASN A 299 12.27 -1.11 -16.90
CA ASN A 299 12.76 0.14 -16.33
C ASN A 299 12.44 0.25 -14.83
N PRO A 300 13.45 0.10 -13.94
CA PRO A 300 13.21 0.12 -12.51
C PRO A 300 12.69 1.47 -12.00
N ASP A 301 13.06 2.59 -12.63
CA ASP A 301 12.60 3.92 -12.21
C ASP A 301 11.09 4.08 -12.48
N LEU A 302 10.59 3.61 -13.64
CA LEU A 302 9.15 3.62 -13.95
C LEU A 302 8.36 2.66 -13.05
N LEU A 303 8.93 1.49 -12.72
CA LEU A 303 8.31 0.57 -11.76
C LEU A 303 8.24 1.18 -10.35
N ILE A 304 9.31 1.84 -9.90
CA ILE A 304 9.35 2.54 -8.61
C ILE A 304 8.31 3.66 -8.58
N ALA A 305 8.19 4.43 -9.65
CA ALA A 305 7.15 5.45 -9.79
C ALA A 305 5.75 4.83 -9.63
N TYR A 306 5.44 3.78 -10.39
CA TYR A 306 4.16 3.09 -10.23
C TYR A 306 3.90 2.59 -8.80
N LEU A 307 4.91 2.05 -8.12
CA LEU A 307 4.81 1.64 -6.71
C LEU A 307 4.55 2.85 -5.78
N HIS A 308 5.22 3.99 -5.97
CA HIS A 308 4.94 5.19 -5.20
C HIS A 308 3.55 5.76 -5.45
N LEU A 309 3.06 5.76 -6.69
CA LEU A 309 1.67 6.12 -6.98
C LEU A 309 0.67 5.25 -6.20
N ASN A 310 0.94 3.94 -6.12
CA ASN A 310 0.14 3.02 -5.30
C ASN A 310 0.20 3.38 -3.81
N PHE A 311 1.41 3.56 -3.28
CA PHE A 311 1.64 3.67 -1.84
C PHE A 311 1.39 5.07 -1.27
N LEU A 312 1.97 6.09 -1.89
CA LEU A 312 1.85 7.49 -1.47
C LEU A 312 0.59 8.13 -2.03
N GLY A 313 0.24 7.85 -3.28
CA GLY A 313 -0.94 8.41 -3.94
C GLY A 313 -2.24 7.77 -3.46
N VAL A 314 -2.42 6.47 -3.69
CA VAL A 314 -3.70 5.80 -3.38
C VAL A 314 -3.80 5.44 -1.90
N ILE A 315 -2.87 4.63 -1.40
CA ILE A 315 -3.01 4.00 -0.08
C ILE A 315 -2.89 5.04 1.04
N SER A 316 -1.82 5.84 1.05
CA SER A 316 -1.59 6.81 2.13
C SER A 316 -2.67 7.90 2.16
N VAL A 317 -3.13 8.39 1.00
CA VAL A 317 -4.25 9.36 0.96
C VAL A 317 -5.55 8.72 1.45
N GLY A 318 -5.83 7.46 1.08
CA GLY A 318 -6.97 6.71 1.60
C GLY A 318 -6.93 6.52 3.12
N LEU A 319 -5.77 6.17 3.68
CA LEU A 319 -5.58 6.04 5.13
C LEU A 319 -5.74 7.39 5.86
N LEU A 320 -5.15 8.47 5.32
CA LEU A 320 -5.32 9.82 5.86
C LEU A 320 -6.78 10.29 5.80
N TYR A 321 -7.53 9.92 4.75
CA TYR A 321 -8.96 10.17 4.66
C TYR A 321 -9.70 9.55 5.85
N PHE A 322 -9.49 8.26 6.14
CA PHE A 322 -10.15 7.58 7.25
C PHE A 322 -9.74 8.14 8.62
N LEU A 323 -8.46 8.50 8.80
CA LEU A 323 -8.02 9.20 10.00
C LEU A 323 -8.75 10.53 10.21
N LYS A 324 -8.98 11.29 9.14
CA LYS A 324 -9.65 12.60 9.20
C LYS A 324 -11.16 12.47 9.41
N VAL A 325 -11.83 11.66 8.59
CA VAL A 325 -13.30 11.60 8.55
C VAL A 325 -13.92 10.96 9.79
N ASP A 326 -13.15 10.15 10.50
CA ASP A 326 -13.56 9.55 11.77
C ASP A 326 -13.07 10.35 12.98
N ASN A 327 -12.54 11.55 12.76
CA ASN A 327 -11.96 12.45 13.77
C ASN A 327 -10.89 11.76 14.64
N LEU A 328 -10.16 10.80 14.06
CA LEU A 328 -9.06 10.09 14.74
C LEU A 328 -7.79 10.92 14.76
N LEU A 329 -7.54 11.74 13.73
CA LEU A 329 -6.40 12.64 13.68
C LEU A 329 -6.80 13.97 13.06
N LYS A 330 -6.39 15.08 13.68
CA LYS A 330 -6.57 16.42 13.10
C LYS A 330 -5.57 16.61 11.97
N ILE A 331 -6.04 16.51 10.73
CA ILE A 331 -5.21 16.67 9.53
C ILE A 331 -5.47 18.05 8.91
N HIS A 332 -4.46 18.92 8.99
CA HIS A 332 -4.50 20.28 8.44
C HIS A 332 -4.35 20.28 6.91
N LYS A 333 -5.08 21.15 6.21
CA LYS A 333 -5.01 21.25 4.74
C LYS A 333 -3.59 21.55 4.24
N PHE A 334 -2.87 22.45 4.91
CA PHE A 334 -1.50 22.82 4.56
C PHE A 334 -0.54 21.63 4.61
N SER A 335 -0.60 20.78 5.65
CA SER A 335 0.21 19.56 5.72
C SER A 335 -0.07 18.62 4.53
N VAL A 336 -1.34 18.47 4.12
CA VAL A 336 -1.64 17.64 2.94
C VAL A 336 -1.15 18.30 1.65
N PHE A 337 -1.24 19.62 1.53
CA PHE A 337 -0.70 20.32 0.37
C PHE A 337 0.82 20.11 0.22
N VAL A 338 1.59 20.30 1.29
CA VAL A 338 3.04 20.05 1.28
C VAL A 338 3.34 18.58 0.95
N TYR A 339 2.58 17.64 1.52
CA TYR A 339 2.70 16.22 1.20
C TYR A 339 2.47 15.93 -0.29
N LEU A 340 1.41 16.48 -0.88
CA LEU A 340 1.09 16.28 -2.29
C LEU A 340 2.10 16.96 -3.20
N PHE A 341 2.60 18.14 -2.83
CA PHE A 341 3.65 18.81 -3.58
C PHE A 341 4.94 18.01 -3.57
N ALA A 342 5.37 17.51 -2.40
CA ALA A 342 6.53 16.62 -2.28
C ALA A 342 6.35 15.35 -3.12
N PHE A 343 5.19 14.71 -3.01
CA PHE A 343 4.85 13.51 -3.78
C PHE A 343 4.88 13.78 -5.29
N LEU A 344 4.09 14.72 -5.79
CA LEU A 344 3.99 14.97 -7.22
C LEU A 344 5.32 15.45 -7.82
N SER A 345 6.06 16.33 -7.13
CA SER A 345 7.36 16.81 -7.64
C SER A 345 8.40 15.69 -7.71
N THR A 346 8.55 14.88 -6.65
CA THR A 346 9.50 13.77 -6.66
C THR A 346 9.10 12.67 -7.64
N GLU A 347 7.80 12.41 -7.78
CA GLU A 347 7.26 11.43 -8.71
C GLU A 347 7.51 11.82 -10.17
N LEU A 348 7.26 13.09 -10.52
CA LEU A 348 7.56 13.61 -11.86
C LEU A 348 9.05 13.48 -12.20
N LEU A 349 9.94 13.69 -11.23
CA LEU A 349 11.38 13.51 -11.43
C LEU A 349 11.77 12.04 -11.62
N ILE A 350 11.14 11.11 -10.90
CA ILE A 350 11.41 9.67 -11.07
C ILE A 350 10.90 9.21 -12.44
N VAL A 351 9.70 9.63 -12.84
CA VAL A 351 9.13 9.33 -14.17
C VAL A 351 10.00 9.94 -15.27
N TYR A 352 10.43 11.19 -15.12
CA TYR A 352 11.35 11.84 -16.05
C TYR A 352 12.62 11.02 -16.20
N LYS A 353 13.23 10.55 -15.10
CA LYS A 353 14.42 9.70 -15.19
C LYS A 353 14.15 8.41 -15.93
N GLY A 354 13.04 7.75 -15.65
CA GLY A 354 12.62 6.55 -16.36
C GLY A 354 12.49 6.79 -17.87
N ILE A 355 11.82 7.87 -18.27
CA ILE A 355 11.65 8.25 -19.69
C ILE A 355 12.99 8.61 -20.33
N SER A 356 13.83 9.38 -19.64
CA SER A 356 15.15 9.77 -20.16
C SER A 356 16.06 8.57 -20.39
N VAL A 357 16.05 7.59 -19.48
CA VAL A 357 16.79 6.32 -19.69
C VAL A 357 16.21 5.54 -20.86
N TRP A 358 14.88 5.47 -21.00
CA TRP A 358 14.24 4.76 -22.10
C TRP A 358 14.53 5.39 -23.47
N LEU A 359 14.50 6.72 -23.57
CA LEU A 359 14.67 7.47 -24.82
C LEU A 359 16.12 7.93 -25.06
N ASN A 360 17.06 7.56 -24.18
CA ASN A 360 18.46 8.04 -24.19
C ASN A 360 18.58 9.59 -24.20
N LEU A 361 17.73 10.27 -23.43
CA LEU A 361 17.78 11.73 -23.27
C LEU A 361 18.79 12.12 -22.19
N PRO A 362 19.49 13.27 -22.33
CA PRO A 362 20.38 13.77 -21.30
C PRO A 362 19.61 14.16 -20.03
N PHE A 363 20.27 14.01 -18.88
CA PHE A 363 19.79 14.57 -17.62
C PHE A 363 20.20 16.04 -17.51
N PHE A 364 19.38 16.84 -16.84
CA PHE A 364 19.75 18.20 -16.47
C PHE A 364 20.65 18.22 -15.23
N ASP A 365 21.50 19.25 -15.15
CA ASP A 365 22.41 19.45 -14.02
C ASP A 365 21.64 19.61 -12.71
N GLY A 366 22.06 18.87 -11.68
CA GLY A 366 21.44 18.90 -10.36
C GLY A 366 20.18 18.04 -10.19
N TYR A 367 19.85 17.17 -11.15
CA TYR A 367 18.73 16.22 -11.04
C TYR A 367 18.66 15.50 -9.68
N PHE A 368 19.77 14.87 -9.25
CA PHE A 368 19.83 14.11 -8.00
C PHE A 368 19.64 15.02 -6.76
N GLN A 369 20.15 16.25 -6.82
CA GLN A 369 20.02 17.24 -5.73
C GLN A 369 18.56 17.68 -5.60
N LEU A 370 17.90 17.99 -6.72
CA LEU A 370 16.49 18.38 -6.73
C LEU A 370 15.60 17.24 -6.20
N LEU A 371 15.86 16.00 -6.61
CA LEU A 371 15.12 14.83 -6.12
C LEU A 371 15.33 14.60 -4.61
N ALA A 372 16.56 14.77 -4.12
CA ALA A 372 16.88 14.65 -2.70
C ALA A 372 16.21 15.76 -1.87
N ILE A 373 16.31 17.01 -2.31
CA ILE A 373 15.68 18.17 -1.65
C ILE A 373 14.16 18.02 -1.64
N GLY A 374 13.55 17.68 -2.78
CA GLY A 374 12.11 17.42 -2.89
C GLY A 374 11.64 16.32 -1.93
N SER A 375 12.48 15.30 -1.69
CA SER A 375 12.18 14.23 -0.73
C SER A 375 12.19 14.70 0.72
N THR A 376 12.97 15.74 1.08
CA THR A 376 12.97 16.29 2.44
C THR A 376 11.66 16.98 2.80
N LEU A 377 10.91 17.47 1.81
CA LEU A 377 9.62 18.11 2.01
C LEU A 377 8.59 17.17 2.67
N PHE A 378 8.75 15.85 2.56
CA PHE A 378 7.91 14.88 3.27
C PHE A 378 8.06 14.92 4.80
N LEU A 379 9.18 15.43 5.33
CA LEU A 379 9.42 15.50 6.78
C LEU A 379 8.37 16.39 7.46
N PHE A 380 8.09 17.56 6.88
CA PHE A 380 7.14 18.52 7.46
C PHE A 380 5.76 17.90 7.73
N PRO A 381 5.03 17.36 6.74
CA PRO A 381 3.69 16.82 6.97
C PRO A 381 3.71 15.59 7.87
N VAL A 382 4.64 14.66 7.67
CA VAL A 382 4.68 13.42 8.45
C VAL A 382 5.05 13.68 9.91
N PHE A 383 6.03 14.56 10.17
CA PHE A 383 6.36 15.00 11.52
C PHE A 383 5.17 15.74 12.17
N SER A 384 4.48 16.61 11.44
CA SER A 384 3.30 17.30 11.96
C SER A 384 2.21 16.32 12.42
N TRP A 385 1.92 15.29 11.61
CA TRP A 385 0.93 14.26 11.94
C TRP A 385 1.37 13.42 13.13
N LEU A 386 2.65 13.04 13.19
CA LEU A 386 3.22 12.33 14.33
C LEU A 386 3.06 13.15 15.62
N MET A 387 3.45 14.42 15.63
CA MET A 387 3.34 15.28 16.81
C MET A 387 1.89 15.49 17.25
N ILE A 388 0.96 15.62 16.31
CA ILE A 388 -0.48 15.70 16.61
C ILE A 388 -0.96 14.38 17.26
N SER A 389 -0.50 13.23 16.77
CA SER A 389 -0.88 11.92 17.31
C SER A 389 -0.39 11.68 18.74
N LEU A 390 0.79 12.21 19.09
CA LEU A 390 1.34 12.14 20.44
C LEU A 390 0.54 13.00 21.43
N LYS A 391 -0.06 14.10 20.97
CA LYS A 391 -0.93 14.98 21.78
C LYS A 391 -2.35 14.44 21.98
N MET A 392 -2.74 13.37 21.29
CA MET A 392 -4.05 12.74 21.49
C MET A 392 -4.17 12.19 22.92
N LYS A 393 -5.26 12.49 23.63
CA LYS A 393 -5.53 11.83 24.91
C LYS A 393 -5.98 10.38 24.66
N LYS A 394 -5.57 9.43 25.52
CA LYS A 394 -6.17 8.08 25.52
C LYS A 394 -7.61 8.25 26.04
N GLY A 395 -8.56 8.20 25.11
CA GLY A 395 -9.99 8.20 25.42
C GLY A 395 -10.50 6.84 25.87
#